data_AF-A0A848UI42-F1
#
_entry.id   AF-A0A848UI42-F1
#
_cell.length_a   1.000
_cell.length_b   1.000
_cell.length_c   1.000
_cell.angle_alpha   90.00
_cell.angle_beta   90.00
_cell.angle_gamma   90.00
#
_symmetry.space_group_name_H-M   'P 1'
#
loop_
_entity.id
_entity.type
_entity.pdbx_description
1 polymer ?
#
loop_
_entity_poly.entity_id
_entity_poly.type
_entity_poly.pdbx_seq_one_letter_code
_entity_poly.pdbx_strand_id
1 'polypeptide(L)' 'MKKVIIQSKDITPKQWSNFILELNLIKKAWKPYANIELSGSGIKKIIQSGTKPYKL' A
#
# COMPACT_ATOMS: atom_id res chain seq x y z
N MET A 1 17.35 8.80 -8.79
CA MET A 1 16.01 8.36 -8.34
C MET A 1 15.87 6.87 -8.61
N LYS A 2 15.46 6.06 -7.64
CA LYS A 2 15.20 4.62 -7.83
C LYS A 2 13.68 4.42 -7.87
N LYS A 3 13.16 3.74 -8.89
CA LYS A 3 11.71 3.53 -9.09
C LYS A 3 11.46 2.08 -9.49
N VAL A 4 10.45 1.48 -8.90
CA VAL A 4 9.96 0.14 -9.23
C VAL A 4 8.47 0.25 -9.56
N ILE A 5 8.02 -0.50 -10.57
CA ILE A 5 6.61 -0.62 -10.97
C ILE A 5 6.19 -2.06 -10.72
N ILE A 6 5.08 -2.25 -9.99
CA ILE A 6 4.52 -3.57 -9.66
C ILE A 6 3.20 -3.72 -10.42
N GLN A 7 3.07 -4.80 -11.18
CA GLN A 7 1.86 -5.16 -11.94
C GLN A 7 1.59 -6.65 -11.79
N SER A 8 0.32 -7.05 -11.75
CA SER A 8 -0.10 -8.44 -11.70
C SER A 8 -1.38 -8.62 -12.52
N LYS A 9 -1.45 -9.73 -13.27
CA LYS A 9 -2.61 -10.11 -14.10
C LYS A 9 -3.57 -11.05 -13.35
N ASP A 10 -3.04 -11.83 -12.41
CA ASP A 10 -3.76 -12.93 -11.75
C ASP A 10 -4.03 -12.62 -10.27
N ILE A 11 -4.45 -11.38 -9.98
CA ILE A 11 -4.77 -10.94 -8.62
C ILE A 11 -6.18 -10.39 -8.57
N THR A 12 -6.96 -10.83 -7.57
CA THR A 12 -8.30 -10.28 -7.34
C THR A 12 -8.20 -8.86 -6.74
N PRO A 13 -9.21 -8.00 -6.92
CA PRO A 13 -9.23 -6.66 -6.32
C PRO A 13 -9.05 -6.64 -4.80
N LYS A 14 -9.56 -7.68 -4.11
CA LYS A 14 -9.40 -7.84 -2.65
C LYS A 14 -7.96 -8.17 -2.27
N GLN A 15 -7.34 -9.12 -2.97
CA GLN A 15 -5.93 -9.46 -2.75
C GLN A 15 -5.01 -8.27 -3.06
N TRP A 16 -5.30 -7.53 -4.14
CA TRP A 16 -4.58 -6.29 -4.46
C TRP A 16 -4.69 -5.26 -3.33
N SER A 17 -5.89 -5.09 -2.78
CA SER A 17 -6.09 -4.18 -1.65
C SER A 17 -5.26 -4.57 -0.43
N ASN A 18 -5.24 -5.87 -0.07
CA ASN A 18 -4.42 -6.38 1.02
C ASN A 18 -2.91 -6.18 0.75
N PHE A 19 -2.45 -6.50 -0.45
CA PHE A 19 -1.06 -6.31 -0.86
C PHE A 19 -0.60 -4.85 -0.72
N ILE A 20 -1.43 -3.89 -1.13
CA ILE A 20 -1.14 -2.46 -0.95
C ILE A 20 -1.08 -2.06 0.52
N LEU A 21 -1.89 -2.66 1.40
CA LEU A 21 -1.83 -2.42 2.84
C LEU A 21 -0.53 -2.95 3.46
N GLU A 22 -0.06 -4.13 3.02
CA GLU A 22 1.23 -4.69 3.44
C GLU A 22 2.40 -3.79 2.99
N LEU A 23 2.37 -3.27 1.76
CA LEU A 23 3.36 -2.28 1.31
C LEU A 23 3.34 -1.01 2.16
N ASN A 24 2.17 -0.58 2.63
CA ASN A 24 2.06 0.56 3.53
C ASN A 24 2.66 0.26 4.92
N LEU A 25 2.60 -0.99 5.40
CA LEU A 25 3.30 -1.40 6.63
C LEU A 25 4.82 -1.40 6.43
N ILE A 26 5.31 -1.92 5.31
CA ILE A 26 6.74 -1.88 4.97
C ILE A 26 7.22 -0.43 4.89
N LYS A 27 6.47 0.45 4.22
CA LYS A 27 6.73 1.89 4.19
C LYS A 27 6.88 2.47 5.61
N LYS A 28 5.97 2.14 6.53
CA LYS A 28 6.04 2.64 7.91
C LYS A 28 7.27 2.11 8.66
N ALA A 29 7.60 0.84 8.48
CA ALA A 29 8.78 0.22 9.10
C ALA A 29 10.10 0.86 8.62
N TRP A 30 10.16 1.29 7.36
CA TRP A 30 11.34 1.90 6.76
C TRP A 30 11.49 3.41 7.00
N LYS A 31 10.54 4.04 7.70
CA LYS A 31 10.55 5.49 8.00
C LYS A 31 11.88 6.02 8.58
N PRO A 32 12.63 5.28 9.44
CA PRO A 32 13.93 5.74 9.93
C PRO A 32 15.03 5.80 8.87
N TYR A 33 14.91 5.03 7.79
CA TYR A 33 15.95 4.86 6.78
C TYR A 33 15.62 5.60 5.48
N ALA A 34 14.35 5.68 5.10
CA ALA A 34 13.92 6.26 3.84
C ALA A 34 12.49 6.80 3.90
N ASN A 35 12.23 7.86 3.13
CA ASN A 35 10.88 8.30 2.83
C ASN A 35 10.37 7.59 1.57
N ILE A 36 9.56 6.54 1.76
CA ILE A 36 9.00 5.75 0.65
C ILE A 36 7.64 6.33 0.23
N GLU A 37 7.50 6.61 -1.06
CA GLU A 37 6.23 7.05 -1.66
C GLU A 37 5.57 5.91 -2.44
N LEU A 38 4.31 5.63 -2.10
CA LEU A 38 3.47 4.70 -2.84
C LEU A 38 2.58 5.51 -3.79
N SER A 39 2.78 5.35 -5.09
CA SER A 39 2.04 6.05 -6.15
C SER A 39 1.30 5.06 -7.04
N GLY A 40 0.05 5.39 -7.38
CA GLY A 40 -0.82 4.53 -8.19
C GLY A 40 -2.30 4.88 -8.03
N SER A 41 -3.09 4.53 -9.03
CA SER A 41 -4.55 4.75 -9.00
C SER A 41 -5.19 3.93 -7.87
N GLY A 42 -6.08 4.55 -7.09
CA GLY A 42 -6.82 3.86 -6.02
C GLY A 42 -6.04 3.56 -4.73
N ILE A 43 -4.70 3.67 -4.71
CA ILE A 43 -3.87 3.36 -3.52
C ILE A 43 -4.28 4.19 -2.31
N LYS A 44 -4.50 5.51 -2.48
CA LYS A 44 -4.94 6.39 -1.39
C LYS A 44 -6.25 5.91 -0.75
N LYS A 45 -7.21 5.47 -1.57
CA LYS A 45 -8.50 4.95 -1.09
C LYS A 45 -8.32 3.64 -0.33
N ILE A 46 -7.49 2.72 -0.84
CA ILE A 46 -7.19 1.44 -0.18
C ILE A 46 -6.56 1.67 1.19
N ILE A 47 -5.52 2.51 1.26
CA ILE A 47 -4.84 2.82 2.52
C ILE A 47 -5.83 3.45 3.51
N GLN A 48 -6.60 4.46 3.08
CA GLN A 48 -7.59 5.11 3.94
C GLN A 48 -8.63 4.13 4.48
N SER A 49 -9.17 3.24 3.64
CA SER A 49 -10.18 2.26 4.06
C SER A 49 -9.62 1.20 5.01
N GLY A 50 -8.38 0.73 4.78
CA GLY A 50 -7.75 -0.29 5.61
C GLY A 50 -7.15 0.22 6.92
N THR A 51 -6.92 1.52 7.08
CA THR A 51 -6.44 2.13 8.33
C THR A 51 -7.56 2.69 9.20
N LYS A 52 -8.83 2.50 8.85
CA LYS A 52 -9.93 2.94 9.72
C LYS A 52 -9.95 2.06 10.98
N PRO A 53 -9.80 2.63 12.19
CA PRO A 53 -9.97 1.86 13.41
C PRO A 53 -11.39 1.31 13.45
N TYR A 54 -11.53 0.02 13.73
CA TYR A 54 -12.82 -0.58 14.02
C TYR A 54 -13.40 0.14 15.25
N LYS A 55 -14.48 0.88 15.05
CA LYS A 55 -15.23 1.50 16.15
C LYS A 55 -16.17 0.44 16.70
N LEU A 56 -15.89 -0.03 17.91
CA LEU A 56 -16.78 -0.81 18.77
C LEU A 56 -17.97 0.04 19.21
#